data_AF-Q6YLJ6-F1
#
_entry.id   AF-Q6YLJ6-F1
#
_cell.length_a   1.000
_cell.length_b   1.000
_cell.length_c   1.000
_cell.angle_alpha   90.00
_cell.angle_beta   90.00
_cell.angle_gamma   90.00
#
_symmetry.space_group_name_H-M   'P 1'
#
loop_
_entity.id
_entity.type
_entity.pdbx_description
1 polymer ?
#
loop_
_entity_poly.entity_id
_entity_poly.type
_entity_poly.pdbx_seq_one_letter_code
_entity_poly.pdbx_strand_id
1 'polypeptide(L)'
;PGSMHPTLSRRHLPIRGGKPKRLKIPLSFASIAWFLTLSITPQVNGKRLVDSPNSHKPLSLTWLLTDSGTGININSTQGKAPLGTWWPELYVCLRSVIPGLNDQATPPDVLRAYGFYVCPGPPNNEEYCGNPQDFFCKQWSCVTSNDGNWKWPVSQQDRVSYSFVNNPTSYNQFNYGHGRWKDWQQRVQKDVRNKQISCHSLDLDYLKISFTEKGKQENIQKWVNGMSWGIVYYGGSGRKKGSVLTIRLRIETQMEPPIAIGPNKGLAEQGPPIQEQRPSPNPSDYNTTSGSVP
;
A
#
# COMPACT_ATOMS: atom_id res chain seq x y z
N PRO A 1 19.02 31.50 -7.42
CA PRO A 1 18.07 30.77 -6.55
C PRO A 1 16.71 31.48 -6.52
N GLY A 2 15.88 31.18 -7.53
CA GLY A 2 14.57 31.82 -7.71
C GLY A 2 13.55 31.27 -6.72
N SER A 3 12.86 32.18 -6.03
CA SER A 3 11.66 31.87 -5.25
C SER A 3 10.60 31.23 -6.17
N MET A 4 10.14 30.02 -5.83
CA MET A 4 9.01 29.38 -6.51
C MET A 4 7.72 30.07 -6.07
N HIS A 5 7.38 31.17 -6.73
CA HIS A 5 6.09 31.81 -6.57
C HIS A 5 5.01 31.07 -7.36
N PRO A 6 3.80 30.89 -6.79
CA PRO A 6 2.67 30.38 -7.54
C PRO A 6 2.31 31.38 -8.65
N THR A 7 2.28 30.92 -9.90
CA THR A 7 1.80 31.73 -11.01
C THR A 7 0.27 31.79 -10.96
N LEU A 8 -0.27 32.90 -10.49
CA LEU A 8 -1.69 33.25 -10.60
C LEU A 8 -2.04 33.54 -12.07
N SER A 9 -2.51 32.53 -12.81
CA SER A 9 -3.16 32.78 -14.10
C SER A 9 -4.63 33.15 -13.86
N ARG A 10 -4.87 34.46 -13.68
CA ARG A 10 -6.22 35.04 -13.61
C ARG A 10 -6.54 35.69 -14.95
N ARG A 11 -7.28 35.01 -15.84
CA ARG A 11 -8.21 35.62 -16.80
C ARG A 11 -9.36 34.67 -17.12
N HIS A 12 -10.51 34.91 -16.47
CA HIS A 12 -11.81 34.65 -17.09
C HIS A 12 -12.16 35.86 -17.94
N LEU A 13 -12.60 35.64 -19.18
CA LEU A 13 -13.55 36.45 -19.96
C LEU A 13 -13.74 35.80 -21.37
N PRO A 14 -14.85 36.07 -22.09
CA PRO A 14 -16.00 35.18 -22.16
C PRO A 14 -16.10 34.39 -23.49
N ILE A 15 -16.97 33.38 -23.47
CA ILE A 15 -17.40 32.59 -24.61
C ILE A 15 -18.05 33.52 -25.65
N ARG A 16 -17.47 33.60 -26.85
CA ARG A 16 -18.11 34.16 -28.04
C ARG A 16 -18.03 33.15 -29.19
N GLY A 17 -19.20 32.78 -29.70
CA GLY A 17 -19.40 31.67 -30.62
C GLY A 17 -18.63 31.79 -31.93
N GLY A 18 -18.00 30.67 -32.30
CA GLY A 18 -17.48 30.40 -33.63
C GLY A 18 -17.97 29.03 -34.09
N LYS A 19 -18.57 28.97 -35.29
CA LYS A 19 -19.16 27.78 -35.91
C LYS A 19 -18.13 26.64 -36.05
N PRO A 20 -18.53 25.35 -35.91
CA PRO A 20 -17.58 24.24 -36.03
C PRO A 20 -17.16 24.06 -37.49
N LYS A 21 -15.85 24.20 -37.77
CA LYS A 21 -15.25 23.76 -39.03
C LYS A 21 -14.97 22.26 -38.95
N ARG A 22 -15.59 21.49 -39.86
CA ARG A 22 -15.35 20.06 -40.07
C ARG A 22 -13.85 19.77 -40.24
N LEU A 23 -13.28 18.97 -39.35
CA LEU A 23 -11.97 18.36 -39.54
C LEU A 23 -12.13 17.15 -40.47
N LYS A 24 -11.60 17.23 -41.70
CA LYS A 24 -11.53 16.09 -42.62
C LYS A 24 -10.28 15.29 -42.27
N ILE A 25 -10.47 14.06 -41.78
CA ILE A 25 -9.41 13.08 -41.57
C ILE A 25 -9.35 12.21 -42.84
N PRO A 26 -8.24 12.13 -43.58
CA PRO A 26 -8.08 11.08 -44.57
C PRO A 26 -7.76 9.76 -43.87
N LEU A 27 -8.75 8.86 -43.85
CA LEU A 27 -8.56 7.44 -43.54
C LEU A 27 -7.75 6.81 -44.66
N SER A 28 -6.48 6.47 -44.41
CA SER A 28 -5.71 5.59 -45.27
C SER A 28 -5.81 4.18 -44.71
N PHE A 29 -6.57 3.33 -45.40
CA PHE A 29 -6.58 1.89 -45.22
C PHE A 29 -5.38 1.31 -45.97
N ALA A 30 -4.40 0.79 -45.25
CA ALA A 30 -3.42 -0.13 -45.80
C ALA A 30 -3.20 -1.26 -44.79
N SER A 31 -3.86 -2.38 -45.07
CA SER A 31 -3.72 -3.67 -44.42
C SER A 31 -2.26 -4.15 -44.50
N ILE A 32 -1.68 -4.51 -43.36
CA ILE A 32 -0.54 -5.41 -43.32
C ILE A 32 -0.83 -6.46 -42.25
N ALA A 33 -1.12 -7.67 -42.71
CA ALA A 33 -1.27 -8.85 -41.91
C ALA A 33 -0.02 -9.74 -42.06
N TRP A 34 0.19 -10.57 -41.04
CA TRP A 34 1.11 -11.73 -40.95
C TRP A 34 2.56 -11.37 -40.57
N PHE A 35 3.22 -11.98 -39.57
CA PHE A 35 3.11 -13.33 -39.01
C PHE A 35 3.45 -13.35 -37.51
N LEU A 36 2.65 -14.04 -36.67
CA LEU A 36 3.09 -14.48 -35.34
C LEU A 36 3.46 -15.96 -35.44
N THR A 37 4.75 -16.25 -35.38
CA THR A 37 5.28 -17.60 -35.15
C THR A 37 5.17 -17.92 -33.66
N LEU A 38 4.27 -18.84 -33.29
CA LEU A 38 4.28 -19.44 -31.96
C LEU A 38 5.52 -20.33 -31.83
N SER A 39 6.52 -19.85 -31.11
CA SER A 39 7.59 -20.70 -30.56
C SER A 39 7.13 -21.20 -29.20
N ILE A 40 6.71 -22.47 -29.14
CA ILE A 40 6.42 -23.17 -27.89
C ILE A 40 7.77 -23.50 -27.24
N THR A 41 8.13 -22.77 -26.18
CA THR A 41 9.20 -23.21 -25.26
C THR A 41 8.55 -23.82 -24.02
N PRO A 42 8.99 -25.00 -23.55
CA PRO A 42 8.50 -25.56 -22.31
C PRO A 42 9.32 -24.96 -21.16
N GLN A 43 8.78 -23.96 -20.48
CA GLN A 43 9.33 -23.51 -19.19
C GLN A 43 8.32 -23.70 -18.06
N VAL A 44 8.57 -24.80 -17.34
CA VAL A 44 8.48 -24.98 -15.88
C VAL A 44 7.51 -24.01 -15.17
N ASN A 45 6.33 -24.55 -14.83
CA ASN A 45 5.36 -23.94 -13.93
C ASN A 45 5.96 -23.70 -12.53
N GLY A 46 6.66 -22.59 -12.34
CA GLY A 46 6.73 -21.94 -11.05
C GLY A 46 5.40 -21.23 -10.79
N LYS A 47 4.52 -21.83 -9.99
CA LYS A 47 3.30 -21.16 -9.49
C LYS A 47 3.68 -19.82 -8.86
N ARG A 48 3.45 -18.71 -9.58
CA ARG A 48 3.31 -17.39 -8.95
C ARG A 48 2.04 -17.45 -8.12
N LEU A 49 2.20 -17.54 -6.80
CA LEU A 49 1.12 -17.40 -5.81
C LEU A 49 0.63 -15.94 -5.80
N VAL A 50 -0.06 -15.56 -6.87
CA VAL A 50 -1.10 -14.54 -6.82
C VAL A 50 -2.31 -15.23 -7.44
N ASP A 51 -2.89 -16.17 -6.67
CA ASP A 51 -4.14 -16.81 -7.04
C ASP A 51 -5.18 -15.71 -7.25
N SER A 52 -5.60 -15.54 -8.52
CA SER A 52 -6.69 -14.72 -9.04
C SER A 52 -6.97 -13.36 -8.34
N PRO A 53 -6.90 -12.23 -9.07
CA PRO A 53 -7.45 -10.94 -8.63
C PRO A 53 -8.91 -10.99 -8.15
N ASN A 54 -9.63 -12.09 -8.42
CA ASN A 54 -11.02 -12.35 -8.05
C ASN A 54 -11.20 -13.38 -6.92
N SER A 55 -10.17 -13.70 -6.14
CA SER A 55 -10.37 -14.49 -4.93
C SER A 55 -11.08 -13.64 -3.87
N HIS A 56 -12.36 -13.91 -3.62
CA HIS A 56 -13.13 -13.29 -2.52
C HIS A 56 -12.67 -13.73 -1.12
N LYS A 57 -11.55 -14.45 -1.03
CA LYS A 57 -11.00 -14.89 0.25
C LYS A 57 -10.46 -13.69 1.03
N PRO A 58 -10.84 -13.51 2.31
CA PRO A 58 -10.27 -12.46 3.13
C PRO A 58 -8.78 -12.73 3.39
N LEU A 59 -7.94 -11.74 3.13
CA LEU A 59 -6.51 -11.75 3.40
C LEU A 59 -6.20 -10.83 4.58
N SER A 60 -5.09 -11.09 5.30
CA SER A 60 -4.53 -10.12 6.25
C SER A 60 -3.75 -9.08 5.45
N LEU A 61 -4.25 -7.86 5.42
CA LEU A 61 -3.71 -6.75 4.63
C LEU A 61 -3.18 -5.69 5.59
N THR A 62 -1.98 -5.19 5.33
CA THR A 62 -1.37 -4.11 6.10
C THR A 62 -0.88 -3.02 5.18
N TRP A 63 -1.43 -1.82 5.31
CA TRP A 63 -0.90 -0.61 4.68
C TRP A 63 0.22 -0.04 5.54
N LEU A 64 1.39 0.16 4.95
CA LEU A 64 2.59 0.66 5.61
C LEU A 64 2.94 2.05 5.09
N LEU A 65 3.23 2.95 6.01
CA LEU A 65 3.82 4.26 5.76
C LEU A 65 5.29 4.21 6.19
N THR A 66 6.21 4.41 5.26
CA THR A 66 7.65 4.31 5.54
C THR A 66 8.39 5.53 5.01
N ASP A 67 9.37 6.01 5.76
CA ASP A 67 10.32 7.00 5.25
C ASP A 67 11.20 6.36 4.17
N SER A 68 11.23 6.94 2.96
CA SER A 68 11.94 6.30 1.83
C SER A 68 13.46 6.39 1.95
N GLY A 69 14.00 7.36 2.70
CA GLY A 69 15.44 7.52 2.87
C GLY A 69 16.04 6.53 3.87
N THR A 70 15.28 6.17 4.90
CA THR A 70 15.72 5.32 6.00
C THR A 70 15.09 3.92 5.98
N GLY A 71 13.97 3.74 5.28
CA GLY A 71 13.18 2.51 5.29
C GLY A 71 12.38 2.28 6.58
N ILE A 72 12.44 3.22 7.54
CA ILE A 72 11.77 3.08 8.84
C ILE A 72 10.26 3.17 8.66
N ASN A 73 9.53 2.25 9.30
CA ASN A 73 8.07 2.33 9.37
C ASN A 73 7.64 3.46 10.31
N ILE A 74 6.89 4.41 9.76
CA ILE A 74 6.35 5.57 10.48
C ILE A 74 5.00 5.20 11.11
N ASN A 75 4.13 4.55 10.35
CA ASN A 75 2.85 4.05 10.84
C ASN A 75 2.36 2.87 9.98
N SER A 76 1.33 2.17 10.46
CA SER A 76 0.66 1.12 9.72
C SER A 76 -0.83 1.05 10.02
N THR A 77 -1.59 0.44 9.12
CA THR A 77 -3.02 0.16 9.31
C THR A 77 -3.29 -1.24 8.79
N GLN A 78 -3.87 -2.10 9.64
CA GLN A 78 -4.13 -3.51 9.33
C GLN A 78 -5.63 -3.80 9.31
N GLY A 79 -6.04 -4.74 8.45
CA GLY A 79 -7.42 -5.16 8.29
C GLY A 79 -7.53 -6.48 7.53
N LYS A 80 -8.71 -7.09 7.58
CA LYS A 80 -9.00 -8.34 6.86
C LYS A 80 -10.03 -8.08 5.77
N ALA A 81 -9.66 -8.34 4.52
CA ALA A 81 -10.54 -8.16 3.36
C ALA A 81 -10.00 -8.87 2.12
N PRO A 82 -10.84 -9.12 1.10
CA PRO A 82 -10.39 -9.52 -0.23
C PRO A 82 -9.43 -8.50 -0.85
N LEU A 83 -8.47 -8.98 -1.64
CA LEU A 83 -7.50 -8.12 -2.31
C LEU A 83 -8.22 -7.09 -3.22
N GLY A 84 -7.79 -5.83 -3.18
CA GLY A 84 -8.36 -4.76 -4.00
C GLY A 84 -9.69 -4.17 -3.50
N THR A 85 -10.21 -4.62 -2.35
CA THR A 85 -11.49 -4.11 -1.81
C THR A 85 -11.34 -3.22 -0.57
N TRP A 86 -10.16 -3.19 0.06
CA TRP A 86 -9.93 -2.49 1.31
C TRP A 86 -8.92 -1.34 1.17
N TRP A 87 -9.46 -0.13 1.22
CA TRP A 87 -8.77 1.13 0.99
C TRP A 87 -9.04 2.09 2.17
N PRO A 88 -8.47 1.82 3.36
CA PRO A 88 -8.72 2.63 4.54
C PRO A 88 -8.10 4.02 4.40
N GLU A 89 -8.63 4.98 5.16
CA GLU A 89 -7.91 6.23 5.42
C GLU A 89 -6.66 5.92 6.25
N LEU A 90 -5.51 6.42 5.81
CA LEU A 90 -4.25 6.27 6.53
C LEU A 90 -3.96 7.56 7.30
N TYR A 91 -3.30 7.43 8.45
CA TYR A 91 -3.04 8.58 9.31
C TYR A 91 -1.58 8.68 9.72
N VAL A 92 -1.07 9.91 9.82
CA VAL A 92 0.32 10.18 10.21
C VAL A 92 0.46 11.63 10.66
N CYS A 93 1.37 11.94 11.58
CA CYS A 93 1.73 13.33 11.86
C CYS A 93 2.73 13.86 10.82
N LEU A 94 2.56 15.10 10.36
CA LEU A 94 3.47 15.74 9.40
C LEU A 94 4.93 15.72 9.88
N ARG A 95 5.15 15.96 11.19
CA ARG A 95 6.50 15.95 11.81
C ARG A 95 7.17 14.57 11.85
N SER A 96 6.38 13.50 11.81
CA SER A 96 6.90 12.12 11.73
C SER A 96 7.33 11.78 10.31
N VAL A 97 6.72 12.43 9.32
CA VAL A 97 7.09 12.30 7.90
C VAL A 97 8.27 13.19 7.53
N ILE A 98 8.35 14.40 8.08
CA ILE A 98 9.44 15.35 7.81
C ILE A 98 10.27 15.53 9.09
N PRO A 99 11.29 14.68 9.33
CA PRO A 99 12.09 14.72 10.56
C PRO A 99 12.69 16.08 10.87
N GLY A 100 13.08 16.86 9.85
CA GLY A 100 13.63 18.21 10.02
C GLY A 100 12.66 19.25 10.60
N LEU A 101 11.39 18.90 10.82
CA LEU A 101 10.44 19.73 11.58
C LEU A 101 10.58 19.56 13.10
N ASN A 102 11.24 18.50 13.58
CA ASN A 102 11.37 18.21 15.01
C ASN A 102 12.45 19.05 15.69
N ASP A 103 13.45 19.52 14.94
CA ASP A 103 14.62 20.22 15.49
C ASP A 103 14.32 21.62 16.05
N GLN A 104 13.13 22.17 15.81
CA GLN A 104 12.82 23.58 16.08
C GLN A 104 11.64 23.82 17.01
N ALA A 105 11.05 22.77 17.58
CA ALA A 105 9.80 22.93 18.32
C ALA A 105 8.78 23.77 17.53
N THR A 106 8.62 23.47 16.23
CA THR A 106 7.54 24.09 15.44
C THR A 106 6.23 23.49 15.91
N PRO A 107 5.31 24.31 16.43
CA PRO A 107 4.08 23.80 17.03
C PRO A 107 3.07 23.38 15.95
N PRO A 108 2.21 22.38 16.21
CA PRO A 108 1.30 21.85 15.20
C PRO A 108 0.34 22.88 14.60
N ASP A 109 -0.02 23.95 15.31
CA ASP A 109 -0.83 25.04 14.74
C ASP A 109 -0.08 25.88 13.70
N VAL A 110 1.22 26.11 13.90
CA VAL A 110 2.10 26.77 12.92
C VAL A 110 2.24 25.89 11.69
N LEU A 111 2.48 24.59 11.88
CA LEU A 111 2.54 23.63 10.78
C LEU A 111 1.23 23.62 9.98
N ARG A 112 0.08 23.63 10.67
CA ARG A 112 -1.25 23.72 10.07
C ARG A 112 -1.49 25.02 9.33
N ALA A 113 -1.00 26.13 9.87
CA ALA A 113 -1.20 27.47 9.32
C ALA A 113 -0.46 27.64 7.99
N TYR A 114 0.83 27.29 7.94
CA TYR A 114 1.63 27.36 6.72
C TYR A 114 1.28 26.24 5.72
N GLY A 115 0.97 25.06 6.24
CA GLY A 115 0.59 23.91 5.42
C GLY A 115 1.75 23.21 4.73
N PHE A 116 1.38 22.29 3.85
CA PHE A 116 2.29 21.46 3.07
C PHE A 116 1.76 21.25 1.66
N TYR A 117 2.65 20.80 0.78
CA TYR A 117 2.30 20.36 -0.56
C TYR A 117 3.01 19.05 -0.89
N VAL A 118 2.42 18.29 -1.82
CA VAL A 118 2.82 16.92 -2.13
C VAL A 118 2.98 16.73 -3.63
N CYS A 119 4.07 16.09 -4.02
CA CYS A 119 4.33 15.71 -5.40
C CYS A 119 4.54 14.19 -5.54
N PRO A 120 4.03 13.59 -6.61
CA PRO A 120 4.21 12.17 -6.86
C PRO A 120 5.65 11.85 -7.25
N GLY A 121 6.16 10.75 -6.71
CA GLY A 121 7.38 10.10 -7.18
C GLY A 121 7.15 9.24 -8.42
N PRO A 122 8.08 8.31 -8.72
CA PRO A 122 8.07 7.54 -9.95
C PRO A 122 6.78 6.73 -10.21
N PRO A 123 6.32 6.63 -11.48
CA PRO A 123 6.88 7.31 -12.65
C PRO A 123 6.46 8.79 -12.66
N ASN A 124 7.44 9.68 -12.56
CA ASN A 124 7.31 11.13 -12.72
C ASN A 124 8.35 11.60 -13.73
N ASN A 125 8.13 12.77 -14.34
CA ASN A 125 9.14 13.37 -15.21
C ASN A 125 10.26 13.95 -14.33
N GLU A 126 11.36 13.22 -14.13
CA GLU A 126 12.46 13.64 -13.25
C GLU A 126 13.12 14.95 -13.68
N GLU A 127 13.21 15.22 -14.99
CA GLU A 127 13.77 16.47 -15.51
C GLU A 127 12.93 17.68 -15.07
N TYR A 128 11.60 17.53 -15.16
CA TYR A 128 10.63 18.57 -14.89
C TYR A 128 10.26 18.69 -13.40
N CYS A 129 9.88 17.58 -12.77
CA CYS A 129 9.44 17.51 -11.38
C CYS A 129 10.58 17.26 -10.39
N GLY A 130 11.77 16.92 -10.87
CA GLY A 130 12.90 16.63 -10.00
C GLY A 130 12.88 15.20 -9.49
N ASN A 131 13.88 14.91 -8.68
CA ASN A 131 14.17 13.59 -8.13
C ASN A 131 13.94 13.60 -6.59
N PRO A 132 14.30 12.53 -5.84
CA PRO A 132 14.10 12.51 -4.39
C PRO A 132 14.75 13.68 -3.63
N GLN A 133 15.85 14.27 -4.13
CA GLN A 133 16.50 15.44 -3.52
C GLN A 133 15.66 16.71 -3.62
N ASP A 134 14.82 16.81 -4.65
CA ASP A 134 13.83 17.89 -4.82
C ASP A 134 12.48 17.53 -4.17
N PHE A 135 12.39 16.37 -3.52
CA PHE A 135 11.14 15.75 -3.06
C PHE A 135 10.12 15.63 -4.20
N PHE A 136 10.59 15.41 -5.43
CA PHE A 136 9.75 15.42 -6.64
C PHE A 136 8.94 16.72 -6.87
N CYS A 137 9.30 17.79 -6.16
CA CYS A 137 8.60 19.08 -6.14
C CYS A 137 9.47 20.23 -6.67
N LYS A 138 10.16 19.99 -7.78
CA LYS A 138 10.96 21.00 -8.48
C LYS A 138 10.10 22.09 -9.14
N GLN A 139 8.85 21.79 -9.50
CA GLN A 139 7.90 22.72 -10.10
C GLN A 139 6.53 22.69 -9.39
N TRP A 140 5.85 23.84 -9.29
CA TRP A 140 4.53 23.93 -8.66
C TRP A 140 3.46 23.10 -9.38
N SER A 141 3.59 22.97 -10.70
CA SER A 141 2.73 22.12 -11.54
C SER A 141 2.85 20.62 -11.24
N CYS A 142 3.86 20.20 -10.49
CA CYS A 142 4.01 18.82 -10.03
C CYS A 142 3.22 18.53 -8.76
N VAL A 143 2.67 19.55 -8.09
CA VAL A 143 1.89 19.39 -6.87
C VAL A 143 0.53 18.78 -7.22
N THR A 144 0.20 17.67 -6.59
CA THR A 144 -1.07 16.95 -6.77
C THR A 144 -1.96 16.98 -5.52
N SER A 145 -1.41 17.37 -4.38
CA SER A 145 -2.17 17.54 -3.15
C SER A 145 -1.51 18.59 -2.25
N ASN A 146 -2.31 19.34 -1.50
CA ASN A 146 -1.83 20.32 -0.52
C ASN A 146 -2.94 20.60 0.50
N ASP A 147 -2.55 21.02 1.69
CA ASP A 147 -3.46 21.51 2.71
C ASP A 147 -2.74 22.51 3.62
N GLY A 148 -3.51 23.39 4.26
CA GLY A 148 -3.06 24.55 5.00
C GLY A 148 -4.20 25.52 5.28
N ASN A 149 -3.92 26.68 5.87
CA ASN A 149 -4.93 27.76 5.91
C ASN A 149 -5.25 28.26 4.50
N TRP A 150 -4.24 28.23 3.63
CA TRP A 150 -4.38 28.48 2.20
C TRP A 150 -4.22 27.16 1.43
N LYS A 151 -5.04 26.98 0.39
CA LYS A 151 -4.96 25.84 -0.53
C LYS A 151 -4.70 26.33 -1.95
N TRP A 152 -3.75 25.72 -2.63
CA TRP A 152 -3.49 25.97 -4.03
C TRP A 152 -4.36 25.05 -4.91
N PRO A 153 -4.90 25.55 -6.02
CA PRO A 153 -5.61 24.70 -6.97
C PRO A 153 -4.62 23.70 -7.59
N VAL A 154 -4.99 22.43 -7.55
CA VAL A 154 -4.24 21.34 -8.19
C VAL A 154 -5.04 20.86 -9.40
N SER A 155 -4.38 20.78 -10.56
CA SER A 155 -5.04 20.43 -11.82
C SER A 155 -5.08 18.92 -12.09
N GLN A 156 -4.34 18.13 -11.30
CA GLN A 156 -4.21 16.70 -11.48
C GLN A 156 -4.56 15.97 -10.21
N GLN A 157 -5.54 15.07 -10.30
CA GLN A 157 -5.82 14.13 -9.23
C GLN A 157 -4.82 12.96 -9.31
N ASP A 158 -4.18 12.69 -8.18
CA ASP A 158 -3.25 11.58 -8.08
C ASP A 158 -3.83 10.38 -7.33
N ARG A 159 -3.08 9.28 -7.19
CA ARG A 159 -3.52 8.03 -6.55
C ARG A 159 -3.94 8.21 -5.09
N VAL A 160 -3.41 9.21 -4.39
CA VAL A 160 -3.81 9.58 -3.03
C VAL A 160 -3.95 11.09 -2.90
N SER A 161 -4.74 11.50 -1.91
CA SER A 161 -4.87 12.89 -1.47
C SER A 161 -4.52 13.00 0.01
N TYR A 162 -3.90 14.10 0.39
CA TYR A 162 -3.48 14.41 1.74
C TYR A 162 -4.30 15.59 2.27
N SER A 163 -4.64 15.54 3.55
CA SER A 163 -5.34 16.64 4.23
C SER A 163 -5.03 16.65 5.72
N PHE A 164 -5.16 17.80 6.36
CA PHE A 164 -5.20 17.85 7.83
C PHE A 164 -6.54 17.33 8.32
N VAL A 165 -6.51 16.49 9.36
CA VAL A 165 -7.74 15.97 9.99
C VAL A 165 -8.44 17.07 10.77
N ASN A 166 -7.65 17.83 11.54
CA ASN A 166 -8.16 18.76 12.52
C ASN A 166 -8.17 20.20 11.96
N ASN A 167 -9.27 20.91 12.21
CA ASN A 167 -9.37 22.34 11.93
C ASN A 167 -8.96 23.16 13.16
N PRO A 168 -8.32 24.33 12.98
CA PRO A 168 -8.09 25.25 14.08
C PRO A 168 -9.41 25.69 14.71
N THR A 169 -9.50 25.55 16.03
CA THR A 169 -10.57 25.96 16.93
C THR A 169 -9.92 26.63 18.13
N SER A 170 -10.68 27.39 18.92
CA SER A 170 -10.19 27.96 20.18
C SER A 170 -9.62 26.90 21.15
N TYR A 171 -10.05 25.64 21.02
CA TYR A 171 -9.57 24.52 21.83
C TYR A 171 -8.24 23.93 21.34
N ASN A 172 -8.02 23.83 20.02
CA ASN A 172 -6.85 23.16 19.45
C ASN A 172 -5.80 24.09 18.81
N GLN A 173 -6.08 25.39 18.71
CA GLN A 173 -5.11 26.43 18.45
C GLN A 173 -4.27 26.71 19.70
N PHE A 174 -2.97 26.96 19.57
CA PHE A 174 -2.18 27.38 20.73
C PHE A 174 -2.51 28.84 21.04
N ASN A 175 -3.06 29.09 22.23
CA ASN A 175 -3.01 30.42 22.81
C ASN A 175 -1.58 30.66 23.30
N TYR A 176 -0.78 31.35 22.47
CA TYR A 176 0.57 31.77 22.79
C TYR A 176 0.54 32.60 24.09
N GLY A 177 0.96 32.00 25.21
CA GLY A 177 0.92 32.60 26.54
C GLY A 177 0.15 31.81 27.62
N HIS A 178 -0.62 30.77 27.27
CA HIS A 178 -1.41 29.96 28.23
C HIS A 178 -0.92 28.50 28.35
N GLY A 179 -1.44 27.77 29.35
CA GLY A 179 -0.94 26.45 29.82
C GLY A 179 -0.64 25.42 28.73
N ARG A 180 -1.47 25.34 27.68
CA ARG A 180 -1.30 24.36 26.58
C ARG A 180 -0.01 24.52 25.78
N TRP A 181 0.50 25.75 25.63
CA TRP A 181 1.80 26.03 25.03
C TRP A 181 2.93 25.43 25.89
N LYS A 182 2.85 25.65 27.20
CA LYS A 182 3.80 25.09 28.17
C LYS A 182 3.70 23.56 28.20
N ASP A 183 2.50 22.98 28.14
CA ASP A 183 2.30 21.52 28.10
C ASP A 183 2.90 20.90 26.83
N TRP A 184 2.68 21.53 25.69
CA TRP A 184 3.26 21.06 24.42
C TRP A 184 4.78 21.24 24.41
N GLN A 185 5.31 22.38 24.86
CA GLN A 185 6.75 22.58 24.99
C GLN A 185 7.38 21.54 25.93
N GLN A 186 6.75 21.25 27.07
CA GLN A 186 7.24 20.23 28.00
C GLN A 186 7.22 18.82 27.39
N ARG A 187 6.15 18.46 26.65
CA ARG A 187 6.06 17.19 25.91
C ARG A 187 7.12 17.09 24.83
N VAL A 188 7.22 18.09 23.96
CA VAL A 188 8.20 18.09 22.86
C VAL A 188 9.63 18.09 23.40
N GLN A 189 9.93 18.83 24.47
CA GLN A 189 11.24 18.74 25.12
C GLN A 189 11.53 17.35 25.70
N LYS A 190 10.52 16.63 26.20
CA LYS A 190 10.67 15.24 26.67
C LYS A 190 10.84 14.26 25.51
N ASP A 191 10.05 14.42 24.45
CA ASP A 191 10.02 13.55 23.27
C ASP A 191 11.26 13.71 22.39
N VAL A 192 11.75 14.93 22.21
CA VAL A 192 13.02 15.24 21.53
C VAL A 192 14.20 14.63 22.30
N ARG A 193 14.19 14.71 23.65
CA ARG A 193 15.20 14.04 24.49
C ARG A 193 15.15 12.51 24.39
N ASN A 194 13.96 11.94 24.21
CA ASN A 194 13.75 10.50 24.13
C ASN A 194 13.78 9.94 22.70
N LYS A 195 14.04 10.77 21.68
CA LYS A 195 13.97 10.43 20.24
C LYS A 195 12.64 9.76 19.82
N GLN A 196 11.57 9.98 20.57
CA GLN A 196 10.26 9.38 20.33
C GLN A 196 9.24 10.51 20.25
N ILE A 197 9.06 11.03 19.04
CA ILE A 197 8.10 12.09 18.79
C ILE A 197 6.70 11.49 18.88
N SER A 198 5.96 11.83 19.93
CA SER A 198 4.58 11.38 20.07
C SER A 198 3.70 12.06 19.01
N CYS A 199 2.85 11.26 18.37
CA CYS A 199 1.84 11.71 17.42
C CYS A 199 0.47 11.50 18.05
N HIS A 200 -0.30 12.57 18.23
CA HIS A 200 -1.64 12.49 18.80
C HIS A 200 -2.70 12.81 17.74
N SER A 201 -3.80 12.05 17.72
CA SER A 201 -4.89 12.23 16.75
C SER A 201 -5.60 13.59 16.83
N LEU A 202 -5.40 14.31 17.94
CA LEU A 202 -5.94 15.66 18.18
C LEU A 202 -4.98 16.79 17.79
N ASP A 203 -3.74 16.46 17.39
CA ASP A 203 -2.78 17.47 16.96
C ASP A 203 -3.21 18.10 15.64
N LEU A 204 -2.92 19.39 15.47
CA LEU A 204 -3.25 20.12 14.25
C LEU A 204 -2.39 19.75 13.03
N ASP A 205 -1.30 19.00 13.23
CA ASP A 205 -0.48 18.45 12.15
C ASP A 205 -0.74 16.95 11.90
N TYR A 206 -1.83 16.42 12.45
CA TYR A 206 -2.31 15.08 12.15
C TYR A 206 -2.94 15.05 10.75
N LEU A 207 -2.35 14.24 9.88
CA LEU A 207 -2.71 14.09 8.48
C LEU A 207 -3.57 12.87 8.26
N LYS A 208 -4.41 12.99 7.25
CA LYS A 208 -5.17 11.92 6.63
C LYS A 208 -4.74 11.76 5.18
N ILE A 209 -4.48 10.52 4.78
CA ILE A 209 -4.17 10.12 3.42
C ILE A 209 -5.33 9.26 2.92
N SER A 210 -6.03 9.75 1.90
CA SER A 210 -7.18 9.08 1.29
C SER A 210 -6.80 8.52 -0.08
N PHE A 211 -7.16 7.27 -0.36
CA PHE A 211 -7.04 6.69 -1.70
C PHE A 211 -8.09 7.31 -2.62
N THR A 212 -7.65 7.86 -3.75
CA THR A 212 -8.56 8.37 -4.78
C THR A 212 -9.07 7.22 -5.64
N GLU A 213 -10.09 7.47 -6.47
CA GLU A 213 -10.56 6.47 -7.43
C GLU A 213 -9.45 6.00 -8.38
N LYS A 214 -8.58 6.93 -8.82
CA LYS A 214 -7.38 6.60 -9.60
C LYS A 214 -6.44 5.67 -8.84
N GLY A 215 -6.28 5.86 -7.52
CA GLY A 215 -5.46 4.99 -6.69
C GLY A 215 -6.04 3.60 -6.49
N LYS A 216 -7.36 3.50 -6.30
CA LYS A 216 -8.07 2.24 -6.14
C LYS A 216 -8.08 1.40 -7.43
N GLN A 217 -8.03 2.06 -8.59
CA GLN A 217 -7.96 1.43 -9.91
C GLN A 217 -6.51 1.12 -10.35
N GLU A 218 -5.50 1.57 -9.61
CA GLU A 218 -4.10 1.31 -9.92
C GLU A 218 -3.77 -0.18 -9.76
N ASN A 219 -2.83 -0.68 -10.56
CA ASN A 219 -2.41 -2.07 -10.46
C ASN A 219 -1.93 -2.37 -9.03
N ILE A 220 -2.57 -3.32 -8.35
CA ILE A 220 -2.30 -3.67 -6.96
C ILE A 220 -0.83 -4.03 -6.70
N GLN A 221 -0.12 -4.58 -7.71
CA GLN A 221 1.30 -4.88 -7.60
C GLN A 221 2.17 -3.62 -7.43
N LYS A 222 1.75 -2.46 -7.95
CA LYS A 222 2.44 -1.20 -7.67
C LYS A 222 2.32 -0.80 -6.20
N TRP A 223 1.16 -1.03 -5.58
CA TRP A 223 1.00 -0.85 -4.13
C TRP A 223 1.84 -1.84 -3.33
N VAL A 224 1.95 -3.10 -3.78
CA VAL A 224 2.81 -4.11 -3.14
C VAL A 224 4.29 -3.78 -3.27
N ASN A 225 4.72 -3.21 -4.40
CA ASN A 225 6.08 -2.73 -4.60
C ASN A 225 6.38 -1.46 -3.79
N GLY A 226 5.34 -0.67 -3.52
CA GLY A 226 5.42 0.61 -2.85
C GLY A 226 5.52 1.76 -3.87
N MET A 227 4.83 2.84 -3.55
CA MET A 227 4.87 4.09 -4.32
C MET A 227 5.23 5.23 -3.38
N SER A 228 5.92 6.24 -3.90
CA SER A 228 6.49 7.31 -3.09
C SER A 228 5.94 8.67 -3.45
N TRP A 229 5.84 9.55 -2.47
CA TRP A 229 5.46 10.95 -2.61
C TRP A 229 6.42 11.81 -1.81
N GLY A 230 6.85 12.93 -2.39
CA GLY A 230 7.56 13.94 -1.65
C GLY A 230 6.57 14.86 -0.97
N ILE A 231 6.75 15.08 0.32
CA ILE A 231 5.89 15.93 1.15
C ILE A 231 6.77 17.05 1.67
N VAL A 232 6.37 18.29 1.39
CA VAL A 232 7.18 19.48 1.66
C VAL A 232 6.39 20.48 2.48
N TYR A 233 6.98 20.91 3.59
CA TYR A 233 6.46 22.00 4.40
C TYR A 233 6.68 23.34 3.70
N TYR A 234 5.61 24.14 3.56
CA TYR A 234 5.68 25.39 2.78
C TYR A 234 6.55 26.45 3.48
N GLY A 235 6.45 26.60 4.80
CA GLY A 235 7.41 27.26 5.70
C GLY A 235 7.91 28.68 5.40
N GLY A 236 7.49 29.35 4.32
CA GLY A 236 7.97 30.68 3.94
C GLY A 236 9.34 30.68 3.24
N SER A 237 10.11 31.76 3.38
CA SER A 237 11.33 32.07 2.60
C SER A 237 12.61 31.32 3.02
N GLY A 238 12.48 30.17 3.69
CA GLY A 238 13.59 29.35 4.17
C GLY A 238 14.00 28.21 3.21
N ARG A 239 14.99 27.42 3.62
CA ARG A 239 15.29 26.13 2.97
C ARG A 239 14.05 25.22 3.08
N LYS A 240 13.64 24.64 1.94
CA LYS A 240 12.52 23.68 1.89
C LYS A 240 12.80 22.52 2.85
N LYS A 241 11.90 22.28 3.80
CA LYS A 241 11.92 21.09 4.63
C LYS A 241 10.94 20.09 4.05
N GLY A 242 11.44 18.94 3.61
CA GLY A 242 10.62 17.87 3.07
C GLY A 242 11.21 16.52 3.38
N SER A 243 10.43 15.49 3.09
CA SER A 243 10.91 14.11 3.02
C SER A 243 10.13 13.37 1.94
N VAL A 244 10.54 12.14 1.69
CA VAL A 244 9.83 11.22 0.80
C VAL A 244 9.16 10.13 1.64
N LEU A 245 7.85 10.00 1.47
CA LEU A 245 7.02 8.99 2.10
C LEU A 245 6.67 7.91 1.09
N THR A 246 6.91 6.65 1.43
CA THR A 246 6.43 5.50 0.67
C THR A 246 5.18 4.91 1.31
N ILE A 247 4.16 4.63 0.50
CA ILE A 247 2.97 3.87 0.87
C ILE A 247 3.06 2.49 0.22
N ARG A 248 2.95 1.43 1.02
CA ARG A 248 3.07 0.05 0.56
C ARG A 248 1.98 -0.83 1.14
N LEU A 249 1.42 -1.73 0.32
CA LEU A 249 0.55 -2.80 0.77
C LEU A 249 1.37 -4.07 1.06
N ARG A 250 1.30 -4.57 2.28
CA ARG A 250 1.78 -5.90 2.65
C ARG A 250 0.61 -6.87 2.72
N ILE A 251 0.73 -7.97 2.01
CA ILE A 251 -0.23 -9.07 2.03
C ILE A 251 0.41 -10.19 2.85
N GLU A 252 -0.17 -10.48 4.00
CA GLU A 252 0.23 -11.64 4.79
C GLU A 252 -0.55 -12.84 4.27
N THR A 253 0.12 -13.66 3.46
CA THR A 253 -0.42 -14.98 3.14
C THR A 253 -0.32 -15.82 4.40
N GLN A 254 -1.46 -16.31 4.88
CA GLN A 254 -1.45 -17.46 5.79
C GLN A 254 -0.76 -18.58 5.01
N MET A 255 0.53 -18.79 5.24
CA MET A 255 1.12 -20.08 4.96
C MET A 255 0.42 -21.02 5.95
N GLU A 256 -0.64 -21.69 5.52
CA GLU A 256 -0.97 -22.95 6.16
C GLU A 256 0.35 -23.73 6.18
N PRO A 257 0.83 -24.20 7.36
CA PRO A 257 2.02 -25.02 7.39
C PRO A 257 1.81 -26.16 6.39
N PRO A 258 2.80 -26.49 5.55
CA PRO A 258 2.65 -27.60 4.64
C PRO A 258 2.22 -28.79 5.48
N ILE A 259 1.00 -29.29 5.23
CA ILE A 259 0.57 -30.54 5.83
C ILE A 259 1.64 -31.52 5.42
N ALA A 260 2.40 -32.04 6.39
CA ALA A 260 3.38 -33.06 6.13
C ALA A 260 2.60 -34.24 5.54
N ILE A 261 2.70 -34.43 4.23
CA ILE A 261 2.25 -35.66 3.58
C ILE A 261 3.24 -36.69 4.07
N GLY A 262 2.88 -37.35 5.17
CA GLY A 262 3.66 -38.46 5.72
C GLY A 262 3.89 -39.51 4.64
N PRO A 263 4.99 -40.28 4.72
CA PRO A 263 5.28 -41.31 3.73
C PRO A 263 4.05 -42.20 3.58
N ASN A 264 3.61 -42.40 2.33
CA ASN A 264 2.57 -43.36 1.98
C ASN A 264 2.80 -44.62 2.81
N LYS A 265 1.80 -45.04 3.60
CA LYS A 265 1.86 -46.35 4.23
C LYS A 265 1.98 -47.36 3.09
N GLY A 266 3.17 -47.91 2.93
CA GLY A 266 3.42 -49.01 2.01
C GLY A 266 2.37 -50.08 2.27
N LEU A 267 1.86 -50.63 1.16
CA LEU A 267 1.05 -51.85 1.13
C LEU A 267 1.49 -52.78 2.26
N ALA A 268 0.56 -53.10 3.16
CA ALA A 268 0.79 -54.10 4.19
C ALA A 268 1.40 -55.35 3.53
N GLU A 269 2.51 -55.83 4.08
CA GLU A 269 3.12 -57.09 3.70
C GLU A 269 2.03 -58.15 3.57
N GLN A 270 1.99 -58.79 2.40
CA GLN A 270 1.25 -60.03 2.23
C GLN A 270 1.85 -61.02 3.24
N GLY A 271 1.04 -61.42 4.21
CA GLY A 271 1.37 -62.52 5.11
C GLY A 271 1.68 -63.78 4.29
N PRO A 272 2.46 -64.72 4.88
CA PRO A 272 2.97 -65.90 4.17
C PRO A 272 1.83 -66.76 3.59
N PRO A 273 2.10 -67.54 2.54
CA PRO A 273 1.07 -68.21 1.76
C PRO A 273 0.27 -69.18 2.62
N ILE A 274 -1.06 -69.07 2.53
CA ILE A 274 -2.00 -70.02 3.11
C ILE A 274 -1.70 -71.38 2.49
N GLN A 275 -1.21 -72.29 3.33
CA GLN A 275 -1.05 -73.69 2.98
C GLN A 275 -2.45 -74.28 2.77
N GLU A 276 -2.75 -74.71 1.53
CA GLU A 276 -4.00 -75.40 1.21
C GLU A 276 -4.17 -76.62 2.14
N GLN A 277 -5.18 -76.56 3.02
CA GLN A 277 -5.67 -77.73 3.72
C GLN A 277 -6.35 -78.65 2.69
N ARG A 278 -5.63 -79.71 2.31
CA ARG A 278 -6.17 -80.87 1.58
C ARG A 278 -7.32 -81.49 2.40
N PRO A 279 -8.45 -81.86 1.79
CA PRO A 279 -9.52 -82.56 2.51
C PRO A 279 -9.03 -83.93 2.98
N SER A 280 -9.15 -84.22 4.27
CA SER A 280 -8.91 -85.56 4.80
C SER A 280 -10.07 -86.49 4.44
N PRO A 281 -9.80 -87.71 3.97
CA PRO A 281 -10.85 -88.68 3.69
C PRO A 281 -11.41 -89.27 4.99
N ASN A 282 -12.73 -89.22 5.16
CA ASN A 282 -13.44 -90.20 5.99
C ASN A 282 -13.54 -91.48 5.18
N PRO A 283 -13.10 -92.63 5.73
CA PRO A 283 -14.03 -93.49 6.46
C PRO A 283 -13.32 -94.12 7.69
N SER A 284 -13.94 -94.65 8.74
CA SER A 284 -15.19 -95.38 8.85
C SER A 284 -15.31 -95.78 10.32
N ASP A 285 -16.45 -95.53 10.95
CA ASP A 285 -16.89 -96.32 12.09
C ASP A 285 -18.09 -97.16 11.66
N TYR A 286 -17.81 -98.35 11.16
CA TYR A 286 -18.75 -99.46 11.20
C TYR A 286 -18.12 -100.55 12.07
N ASN A 287 -18.56 -100.61 13.32
CA ASN A 287 -18.45 -101.81 14.14
C ASN A 287 -19.81 -102.50 14.16
N THR A 288 -19.87 -103.72 13.63
CA THR A 288 -20.85 -104.76 14.00
C THR A 288 -20.11 -106.10 13.88
N THR A 289 -19.53 -106.61 14.98
CA THR A 289 -20.05 -107.68 15.87
C THR A 289 -19.74 -109.11 15.41
N SER A 290 -18.88 -109.80 16.16
CA SER A 290 -18.80 -111.27 16.38
C SER A 290 -17.60 -111.50 17.32
N GLY A 291 -17.56 -112.37 18.35
CA GLY A 291 -18.37 -113.50 18.78
C GLY A 291 -17.71 -114.10 20.04
N SER A 292 -18.37 -115.06 20.66
CA SER A 292 -18.34 -115.45 22.08
C SER A 292 -17.53 -116.72 22.45
N VAL A 293 -17.31 -116.92 23.78
CA VAL A 293 -16.98 -118.17 24.55
C VAL A 293 -15.48 -118.60 24.56
N PRO A 294 -14.90 -119.25 25.61
CA PRO A 294 -15.41 -119.67 26.93
C PRO A 294 -14.93 -118.85 28.14
#